data_AF-A0A949D9W6-F1
#
_entry.id   AF-A0A949D9W6-F1
#
_cell.length_a   1.000
_cell.length_b   1.000
_cell.length_c   1.000
_cell.angle_alpha   90.00
_cell.angle_beta   90.00
_cell.angle_gamma   90.00
#
_symmetry.space_group_name_H-M   'P 1'
#
loop_
_entity.id
_entity.type
_entity.pdbx_description
1 polymer ?
#
loop_
_entity_poly.entity_id
_entity_poly.type
_entity_poly.pdbx_seq_one_letter_code
_entity_poly.pdbx_strand_id
1 'polypeptide(L)'
;MKPHVFVIPLLALTALAGCFMSTEPRIAAGVLLADGPVAFCLPDEDPCQTGLPDGDGYLIQSEDEDEEDVRLRFEALTEVDGVVIYLSETELSDEADRAWTYLVARSAGETPDGLAQFDLMMPSCSDLPPEQGERFGIVHADAYSCTVTDLEGFRAYLIETYTDDFADPAWWADED
;
A
#
# COMPACT_ATOMS: atom_id res chain seq x y z
N MET A 1 -19.39 -18.64 30.79
CA MET A 1 -18.85 -17.32 30.39
C MET A 1 -17.93 -17.60 29.22
N LYS A 2 -18.34 -17.23 28.01
CA LYS A 2 -17.55 -17.42 26.78
C LYS A 2 -16.40 -16.39 26.80
N PRO A 3 -15.18 -16.76 26.42
CA PRO A 3 -14.14 -15.76 26.19
C PRO A 3 -14.58 -14.94 24.96
N HIS A 4 -14.66 -13.63 25.12
CA HIS A 4 -14.76 -12.71 23.98
C HIS A 4 -13.39 -12.69 23.32
N VAL A 5 -13.28 -13.36 22.17
CA VAL A 5 -12.18 -13.13 21.23
C VAL A 5 -12.42 -11.73 20.69
N PHE A 6 -11.64 -10.75 21.15
CA PHE A 6 -11.51 -9.46 20.50
C PHE A 6 -10.74 -9.72 19.20
N VAL A 7 -11.43 -9.75 18.07
CA VAL A 7 -10.81 -9.59 16.76
C VAL A 7 -10.67 -8.08 16.61
N ILE A 8 -9.46 -7.57 16.78
CA ILE A 8 -9.14 -6.18 16.45
C ILE A 8 -9.04 -6.17 14.92
N PRO A 9 -9.78 -5.31 14.20
CA PRO A 9 -9.61 -5.22 12.76
C PRO A 9 -8.26 -4.54 12.51
N LEU A 10 -7.43 -5.19 11.69
CA LEU A 10 -6.01 -4.89 11.54
C LEU A 10 -5.71 -3.55 10.83
N LEU A 11 -6.72 -2.94 10.20
CA LEU A 11 -6.59 -1.66 9.51
C LEU A 11 -6.44 -0.45 10.45
N ALA A 12 -6.82 -0.57 11.72
CA ALA A 12 -6.48 0.44 12.73
C ALA A 12 -4.98 0.42 13.09
N LEU A 13 -4.27 -0.70 12.84
CA LEU A 13 -2.81 -0.79 13.03
C LEU A 13 -2.02 -0.27 11.82
N THR A 14 -2.58 -0.35 10.61
CA THR A 14 -1.94 0.24 9.41
C THR A 14 -1.98 1.77 9.43
N ALA A 15 -2.95 2.39 10.10
CA ALA A 15 -3.00 3.83 10.35
C ALA A 15 -1.85 4.35 11.25
N LEU A 16 -1.17 3.47 11.99
CA LEU A 16 0.05 3.77 12.77
C LEU A 16 1.34 3.34 12.08
N ALA A 17 1.26 2.66 10.93
CA ALA A 17 2.40 2.05 10.28
C ALA A 17 2.68 2.59 8.87
N GLY A 18 1.75 3.35 8.26
CA GLY A 18 1.95 4.02 6.97
C GLY A 18 3.20 4.91 6.97
N CYS A 19 4.30 4.40 6.42
CA CYS A 19 5.57 5.14 6.38
C CYS A 19 5.50 6.36 5.46
N PHE A 20 4.76 6.29 4.36
CA PHE A 20 4.60 7.40 3.43
C PHE A 20 3.12 7.76 3.29
N MET A 21 2.79 9.03 3.56
CA MET A 21 1.43 9.52 3.63
C MET A 21 1.24 10.86 2.90
N SER A 22 0.00 11.23 2.60
CA SER A 22 -0.36 12.56 2.12
C SER A 22 -1.77 12.96 2.56
N THR A 23 -2.07 14.25 2.54
CA THR A 23 -3.39 14.81 2.94
C THR A 23 -4.32 15.06 1.76
N GLU A 24 -3.90 14.69 0.56
CA GLU A 24 -4.71 14.76 -0.67
C GLU A 24 -4.25 13.65 -1.61
N PRO A 25 -5.15 13.10 -2.45
CA PRO A 25 -4.77 12.06 -3.40
C PRO A 25 -3.81 12.65 -4.44
N ARG A 26 -2.72 11.93 -4.69
CA ARG A 26 -1.68 12.28 -5.66
C ARG A 26 -1.79 11.46 -6.93
N ILE A 27 -2.28 10.22 -6.89
CA ILE A 27 -2.54 9.42 -8.10
C ILE A 27 -3.78 9.99 -8.82
N ALA A 28 -3.55 10.64 -9.96
CA ALA A 28 -4.60 11.35 -10.69
C ALA A 28 -5.57 10.43 -11.45
N ALA A 29 -5.07 9.29 -11.96
CA ALA A 29 -5.87 8.28 -12.64
C ALA A 29 -5.24 6.91 -12.38
N GLY A 30 -5.97 6.05 -11.69
CA GLY A 30 -5.54 4.71 -11.38
C GLY A 30 -5.68 3.73 -12.54
N VAL A 31 -5.13 2.54 -12.37
CA VAL A 31 -5.31 1.39 -13.27
C VAL A 31 -5.90 0.19 -12.52
N LEU A 32 -6.76 -0.56 -13.21
CA LEU A 32 -7.12 -1.90 -12.78
C LEU A 32 -5.97 -2.85 -13.11
N LEU A 33 -5.60 -3.68 -12.15
CA LEU A 33 -4.48 -4.62 -12.24
C LEU A 33 -4.86 -5.91 -12.98
N ALA A 34 -6.15 -6.28 -12.94
CA ALA A 34 -6.71 -7.44 -13.61
C ALA A 34 -8.20 -7.25 -13.93
N ASP A 35 -8.73 -8.11 -14.81
CA ASP A 35 -10.16 -8.18 -15.10
C ASP A 35 -10.91 -8.84 -13.94
N GLY A 36 -11.56 -8.04 -13.10
CA GLY A 36 -12.39 -8.52 -11.99
C GLY A 36 -11.73 -8.44 -10.62
N PRO A 37 -12.25 -9.19 -9.61
CA PRO A 37 -11.70 -9.19 -8.26
C PRO A 37 -10.26 -9.69 -8.20
N VAL A 38 -9.49 -9.13 -7.27
CA VAL A 38 -8.09 -9.51 -7.02
C VAL A 38 -7.87 -9.76 -5.53
N ALA A 39 -6.84 -10.53 -5.20
CA ALA A 39 -6.38 -10.72 -3.83
C ALA A 39 -5.15 -9.85 -3.57
N PHE A 40 -5.20 -9.08 -2.49
CA PHE A 40 -4.10 -8.27 -1.98
C PHE A 40 -3.54 -8.90 -0.71
N CYS A 41 -2.26 -9.28 -0.73
CA CYS A 41 -1.59 -9.94 0.39
C CYS A 41 -0.51 -9.01 0.93
N LEU A 42 -0.60 -8.66 2.21
CA LEU A 42 0.50 -8.05 2.95
C LEU A 42 1.27 -9.18 3.66
N PRO A 43 2.60 -9.06 3.85
CA PRO A 43 3.40 -10.14 4.45
C PRO A 43 2.90 -10.58 5.84
N ASP A 44 2.41 -9.63 6.64
CA ASP A 44 1.91 -9.88 8.00
C ASP A 44 0.39 -10.11 8.09
N GLU A 45 -0.32 -10.07 6.95
CA GLU A 45 -1.77 -10.17 6.92
C GLU A 45 -2.23 -11.45 6.25
N ASP A 46 -2.57 -12.44 7.08
CA ASP A 46 -3.34 -13.60 6.70
C ASP A 46 -4.73 -13.55 7.36
N PRO A 47 -5.84 -13.58 6.59
CA PRO A 47 -5.91 -13.83 5.15
C PRO A 47 -5.69 -12.57 4.29
N CYS A 48 -5.24 -12.79 3.05
CA CYS A 48 -5.26 -11.77 1.99
C CYS A 48 -6.66 -11.16 1.82
N GLN A 49 -6.70 -9.87 1.50
CA GLN A 49 -7.94 -9.11 1.33
C GLN A 49 -8.42 -9.16 -0.12
N THR A 50 -9.73 -9.25 -0.33
CA THR A 50 -10.30 -9.24 -1.68
C THR A 50 -10.66 -7.82 -2.10
N GLY A 51 -10.01 -7.33 -3.15
CA GLY A 51 -10.36 -6.06 -3.80
C GLY A 51 -11.37 -6.27 -4.92
N LEU A 52 -12.48 -5.53 -4.88
CA LEU A 52 -13.47 -5.47 -5.95
C LEU A 52 -13.20 -4.25 -6.84
N PRO A 53 -13.25 -4.36 -8.18
CA PRO A 53 -13.08 -3.19 -9.05
C PRO A 53 -14.10 -2.09 -8.72
N ASP A 54 -13.59 -0.88 -8.48
CA ASP A 54 -14.39 0.32 -8.26
C ASP A 54 -13.73 1.53 -8.93
N GLY A 55 -14.42 2.09 -9.93
CA GLY A 55 -13.89 3.20 -10.73
C GLY A 55 -12.56 2.85 -11.42
N ASP A 56 -11.52 3.60 -11.07
CA ASP A 56 -10.14 3.45 -11.57
C ASP A 56 -9.21 2.69 -10.60
N GLY A 57 -9.79 1.96 -9.65
CA GLY A 57 -9.06 1.21 -8.63
C GLY A 57 -9.89 0.08 -8.03
N TYR A 58 -9.68 -0.17 -6.74
CA TYR A 58 -10.32 -1.27 -6.01
C TYR A 58 -10.91 -0.79 -4.69
N LEU A 59 -11.98 -1.45 -4.27
CA LEU A 59 -12.60 -1.31 -2.96
C LEU A 59 -12.43 -2.63 -2.21
N ILE A 60 -11.83 -2.58 -1.02
CA ILE A 60 -11.87 -3.67 -0.04
C ILE A 60 -12.97 -3.30 0.95
N GLN A 61 -13.99 -4.14 1.03
CA GLN A 61 -15.11 -3.93 1.95
C GLN A 61 -14.68 -4.28 3.37
N SER A 62 -15.01 -3.44 4.34
CA SER A 62 -14.82 -3.83 5.73
C SER A 62 -15.82 -4.93 6.12
N GLU A 63 -15.35 -5.87 6.94
CA GLU A 63 -16.23 -6.85 7.60
C GLU A 63 -16.91 -6.27 8.84
N ASP A 64 -16.43 -5.13 9.35
CA ASP A 64 -16.99 -4.40 10.47
C ASP A 64 -17.82 -3.21 9.96
N GLU A 65 -19.08 -3.13 10.40
CA GLU A 65 -20.00 -2.04 10.00
C GLU A 65 -19.59 -0.68 10.57
N ASP A 66 -18.74 -0.69 11.60
CA ASP A 66 -18.20 0.51 12.24
C ASP A 66 -16.89 1.00 11.57
N GLU A 67 -16.37 0.28 10.57
CA GLU A 67 -15.16 0.64 9.84
C GLU A 67 -15.46 1.05 8.38
N GLU A 68 -14.65 1.98 7.87
CA GLU A 68 -14.78 2.44 6.49
C GLU A 68 -14.16 1.44 5.50
N ASP A 69 -14.80 1.30 4.34
CA ASP A 69 -14.23 0.56 3.23
C ASP A 69 -12.91 1.20 2.75
N VAL A 70 -11.95 0.37 2.37
CA VAL A 70 -10.62 0.82 1.92
C VAL A 70 -10.61 0.96 0.40
N ARG A 71 -10.23 2.15 -0.09
CA ARG A 71 -10.07 2.41 -1.53
C ARG A 71 -8.61 2.41 -1.91
N LEU A 72 -8.26 1.64 -2.93
CA LEU A 72 -6.91 1.54 -3.48
C LEU A 72 -6.87 1.98 -4.93
N ARG A 73 -5.86 2.76 -5.30
CA ARG A 73 -5.52 3.10 -6.68
C ARG A 73 -4.11 2.72 -6.98
N PHE A 74 -3.85 2.38 -8.23
CA PHE A 74 -2.53 1.93 -8.68
C PHE A 74 -2.07 2.75 -9.88
N GLU A 75 -0.77 3.01 -9.96
CA GLU A 75 -0.10 3.41 -11.19
C GLU A 75 1.18 2.60 -11.39
N ALA A 76 1.58 2.38 -12.64
CA ALA A 76 2.85 1.68 -12.91
C ALA A 76 4.02 2.54 -12.41
N LEU A 77 4.87 1.97 -11.56
CA LEU A 77 6.07 2.63 -11.02
C LEU A 77 7.29 2.33 -11.90
N THR A 78 7.59 1.05 -12.10
CA THR A 78 8.74 0.58 -12.87
C THR A 78 8.55 -0.88 -13.31
N GLU A 79 9.48 -1.42 -14.09
CA GLU A 79 9.53 -2.85 -14.42
C GLU A 79 10.89 -3.40 -14.00
N VAL A 80 10.88 -4.50 -13.24
CA VAL A 80 12.08 -5.19 -12.75
C VAL A 80 11.96 -6.65 -13.16
N ASP A 81 12.96 -7.17 -13.88
CA ASP A 81 13.00 -8.55 -14.39
C ASP A 81 11.72 -9.01 -15.13
N GLY A 82 11.06 -8.09 -15.85
CA GLY A 82 9.84 -8.37 -16.60
C GLY A 82 8.55 -8.35 -15.76
N VAL A 83 8.64 -7.98 -14.48
CA VAL A 83 7.50 -7.79 -13.58
C VAL A 83 7.27 -6.31 -13.36
N VAL A 84 6.05 -5.85 -13.63
CA VAL A 84 5.66 -4.46 -13.34
C VAL A 84 5.46 -4.31 -11.84
N ILE A 85 6.15 -3.32 -11.28
CA ILE A 85 5.92 -2.82 -9.92
C ILE A 85 4.95 -1.65 -10.02
N TYR A 86 3.91 -1.69 -9.21
CA TYR A 86 2.92 -0.62 -9.12
C TYR A 86 3.13 0.18 -7.85
N LEU A 87 2.92 1.49 -7.94
CA LEU A 87 2.70 2.34 -6.78
C LEU A 87 1.21 2.30 -6.45
N SER A 88 0.88 1.94 -5.22
CA SER A 88 -0.47 1.99 -4.65
C SER A 88 -0.66 3.27 -3.86
N GLU A 89 -1.85 3.84 -3.94
CA GLU A 89 -2.36 4.89 -3.06
C GLU A 89 -3.64 4.37 -2.41
N THR A 90 -3.65 4.34 -1.07
CA THR A 90 -4.77 3.79 -0.28
C THR A 90 -5.40 4.90 0.55
N GLU A 91 -6.69 5.15 0.37
CA GLU A 91 -7.46 6.09 1.18
C GLU A 91 -7.71 5.50 2.57
N LEU A 92 -7.27 6.22 3.59
CA LEU A 92 -7.61 6.02 4.99
C LEU A 92 -8.58 7.14 5.38
N SER A 93 -9.85 6.78 5.59
CA SER A 93 -10.87 7.71 6.08
C SER A 93 -11.20 7.42 7.54
N ASP A 94 -11.20 8.46 8.37
CA ASP A 94 -11.83 8.50 9.70
C ASP A 94 -12.85 9.65 9.70
N GLU A 95 -13.82 9.66 10.62
CA GLU A 95 -15.04 10.48 10.63
C GLU A 95 -14.84 12.00 10.35
N ALA A 96 -13.62 12.52 10.54
CA ALA A 96 -13.26 13.92 10.30
C ALA A 96 -12.05 14.15 9.37
N ASP A 97 -11.21 13.13 9.12
CA ASP A 97 -9.92 13.28 8.46
C ASP A 97 -9.72 12.24 7.35
N ARG A 98 -9.02 12.63 6.28
CA ARG A 98 -8.61 11.73 5.20
C ARG A 98 -7.12 11.81 5.02
N ALA A 99 -6.50 10.64 4.92
CA ALA A 99 -5.11 10.50 4.56
C ALA A 99 -4.99 9.46 3.45
N TRP A 100 -3.91 9.56 2.69
CA TRP A 100 -3.57 8.57 1.67
C TRP A 100 -2.20 8.01 1.99
N THR A 101 -2.13 6.69 2.17
CA THR A 101 -0.87 5.96 2.39
C THR A 101 -0.39 5.32 1.09
N TYR A 102 0.92 5.16 0.95
CA TYR A 102 1.53 4.60 -0.25
C TYR A 102 2.17 3.24 0.03
N LEU A 103 1.86 2.29 -0.84
CA LEU A 103 2.46 0.95 -0.85
C LEU A 103 3.02 0.66 -2.24
N VAL A 104 3.84 -0.37 -2.38
CA VAL A 104 4.19 -0.93 -3.68
C VAL A 104 3.52 -2.28 -3.86
N ALA A 105 3.20 -2.63 -5.10
CA ALA A 105 2.55 -3.89 -5.43
C ALA A 105 3.27 -4.61 -6.57
N ARG A 106 3.28 -5.94 -6.53
CA ARG A 106 3.69 -6.79 -7.67
C ARG A 106 2.73 -7.96 -7.85
N SER A 107 2.68 -8.52 -9.05
CA SER A 107 1.92 -9.75 -9.27
C SER A 107 2.62 -10.94 -8.60
N ALA A 108 1.85 -11.74 -7.86
CA ALA A 108 2.28 -12.94 -7.16
C ALA A 108 1.73 -14.24 -7.81
N GLY A 109 1.04 -14.12 -8.94
CA GLY A 109 0.38 -15.23 -9.62
C GLY A 109 -1.12 -15.26 -9.34
N GLU A 110 -1.65 -16.44 -9.02
CA GLU A 110 -3.08 -16.66 -8.80
C GLU A 110 -3.32 -17.39 -7.47
N THR A 111 -4.38 -17.01 -6.77
CA THR A 111 -4.83 -17.71 -5.55
C THR A 111 -5.36 -19.10 -5.87
N PRO A 112 -5.52 -20.00 -4.87
CA PRO A 112 -6.14 -21.32 -5.09
C PRO A 112 -7.55 -21.26 -5.68
N ASP A 113 -8.28 -20.15 -5.46
CA ASP A 113 -9.63 -19.91 -5.99
C ASP A 113 -9.61 -19.25 -7.38
N GLY A 114 -8.43 -19.01 -7.95
CA GLY A 114 -8.24 -18.47 -9.30
C GLY A 114 -8.37 -16.95 -9.41
N LEU A 115 -8.24 -16.22 -8.30
CA LEU A 115 -8.13 -14.76 -8.34
C LEU A 115 -6.69 -14.36 -8.64
N ALA A 116 -6.49 -13.30 -9.45
CA ALA A 116 -5.17 -12.71 -9.59
C ALA A 116 -4.69 -12.19 -8.23
N GLN A 117 -3.47 -12.55 -7.85
CA GLN A 117 -2.88 -12.21 -6.56
C GLN A 117 -1.80 -11.13 -6.74
N PHE A 118 -1.80 -10.16 -5.83
CA PHE A 118 -0.78 -9.13 -5.73
C PHE A 118 -0.22 -9.07 -4.31
N ASP A 119 1.11 -9.15 -4.22
CA ASP A 119 1.82 -8.86 -2.98
C ASP A 119 1.87 -7.33 -2.82
N LEU A 120 1.48 -6.83 -1.66
CA LEU A 120 1.65 -5.45 -1.24
C LEU A 120 2.80 -5.39 -0.25
N MET A 121 3.64 -4.37 -0.38
CA MET A 121 4.71 -4.09 0.57
C MET A 121 4.70 -2.60 0.91
N MET A 122 4.99 -2.28 2.17
CA MET A 122 5.06 -0.92 2.65
C MET A 122 6.53 -0.49 2.76
N PRO A 123 7.01 0.43 1.90
CA PRO A 123 8.38 0.92 1.99
C PRO A 123 8.59 1.69 3.30
N SER A 124 9.70 1.43 4.00
CA SER A 124 10.05 2.14 5.24
C SER A 124 10.53 3.58 4.98
N CYS A 125 10.20 4.49 5.89
CA CYS A 125 10.73 5.85 5.89
C CYS A 125 11.68 6.16 7.06
N SER A 126 11.90 5.20 7.97
CA SER A 126 12.63 5.39 9.23
C SER A 126 14.07 5.85 9.01
N ASP A 127 14.72 5.30 7.99
CA ASP A 127 16.14 5.51 7.70
C ASP A 127 16.37 6.56 6.61
N LEU A 128 15.33 7.26 6.17
CA LEU A 128 15.44 8.31 5.16
C LEU A 128 16.18 9.53 5.72
N PRO A 129 17.37 9.91 5.22
CA PRO A 129 18.04 11.12 5.67
C PRO A 129 17.27 12.38 5.23
N PRO A 130 17.19 13.44 6.06
CA PRO A 130 16.41 14.64 5.73
C PRO A 130 16.77 15.29 4.38
N GLU A 131 18.07 15.34 4.06
CA GLU A 131 18.59 15.88 2.79
C GLU A 131 18.16 15.07 1.56
N GLN A 132 17.98 13.76 1.72
CA GLN A 132 17.43 12.90 0.68
C GLN A 132 15.91 13.10 0.58
N GLY A 133 15.22 13.23 1.71
CA GLY A 133 13.79 13.55 1.72
C GLY A 133 13.47 14.85 0.99
N GLU A 134 14.19 15.94 1.28
CA GLU A 134 14.01 17.24 0.62
C GLU A 134 14.19 17.15 -0.91
N ARG A 135 15.15 16.34 -1.39
CA ARG A 135 15.39 16.12 -2.82
C ARG A 135 14.19 15.50 -3.53
N PHE A 136 13.44 14.65 -2.84
CA PHE A 136 12.34 13.87 -3.41
C PHE A 136 10.96 14.38 -2.98
N GLY A 137 10.89 15.52 -2.31
CA GLY A 137 9.62 16.09 -1.82
C GLY A 137 8.98 15.25 -0.72
N ILE A 138 9.81 14.64 0.13
CA ILE A 138 9.41 13.85 1.29
C ILE A 138 9.83 14.60 2.57
N VAL A 139 8.90 14.76 3.51
CA VAL A 139 9.15 15.47 4.77
C VAL A 139 8.80 14.56 5.94
N HIS A 140 9.70 14.35 6.89
CA HIS A 140 9.36 13.64 8.14
C HIS A 140 8.22 14.36 8.87
N ALA A 141 7.13 13.65 9.10
CA ALA A 141 6.04 14.12 9.96
C ALA A 141 6.31 13.75 11.42
N ASP A 142 6.79 12.53 11.66
CA ASP A 142 7.28 12.06 12.95
C ASP A 142 8.39 10.99 12.80
N ALA A 143 8.65 10.21 13.85
CA ALA A 143 9.72 9.19 13.85
C ALA A 143 9.40 7.95 12.98
N TYR A 144 8.15 7.78 12.58
CA TYR A 144 7.63 6.61 11.88
C TYR A 144 6.91 6.95 10.58
N SER A 145 6.58 8.23 10.35
CA SER A 145 5.85 8.67 9.16
C SER A 145 6.53 9.83 8.41
N CYS A 146 6.38 9.78 7.08
CA CYS A 146 6.81 10.80 6.13
C CYS A 146 5.63 11.29 5.31
N THR A 147 5.56 12.60 5.09
CA THR A 147 4.62 13.24 4.18
C THR A 147 5.21 13.34 2.77
N VAL A 148 4.49 12.82 1.79
CA VAL A 148 4.76 12.95 0.35
C VAL A 148 4.10 14.23 -0.17
N THR A 149 4.93 15.17 -0.61
CA THR A 149 4.50 16.47 -1.16
C THR A 149 4.70 16.57 -2.68
N ASP A 150 5.55 15.72 -3.25
CA ASP A 150 5.79 15.60 -4.68
C ASP A 150 5.80 14.13 -5.10
N LEU A 151 4.77 13.71 -5.85
CA LEU A 151 4.65 12.32 -6.30
C LEU A 151 5.74 11.94 -7.31
N GLU A 152 6.19 12.88 -8.15
CA GLU A 152 7.24 12.59 -9.13
C GLU A 152 8.58 12.32 -8.43
N GLY A 153 8.92 13.18 -7.47
CA GLY A 153 10.06 12.97 -6.58
C GLY A 153 9.96 11.66 -5.80
N PHE A 154 8.80 11.36 -5.21
CA PHE A 154 8.60 10.13 -4.44
C PHE A 154 8.77 8.86 -5.30
N ARG A 155 8.29 8.85 -6.55
CA ARG A 155 8.55 7.74 -7.47
C ARG A 155 10.03 7.55 -7.75
N ALA A 156 10.75 8.65 -8.00
CA ALA A 156 12.19 8.59 -8.21
C ALA A 156 12.91 8.04 -6.97
N TYR A 157 12.49 8.44 -5.76
CA TYR A 157 13.00 7.89 -4.52
C TYR A 157 12.79 6.37 -4.42
N LEU A 158 11.57 5.90 -4.66
CA LEU A 158 11.25 4.46 -4.58
C LEU A 158 12.10 3.66 -5.56
N ILE A 159 12.25 4.14 -6.80
CA ILE A 159 13.08 3.47 -7.81
C ILE A 159 14.56 3.51 -7.41
N GLU A 160 15.09 4.66 -6.99
CA GLU A 160 16.51 4.78 -6.60
C GLU A 160 16.87 3.93 -5.37
N THR A 161 15.91 3.71 -4.46
CA THR A 161 16.17 3.06 -3.17
C THR A 161 15.83 1.57 -3.17
N TYR A 162 14.71 1.17 -3.78
CA TYR A 162 14.14 -0.17 -3.64
C TYR A 162 14.24 -1.03 -4.90
N THR A 163 14.91 -0.60 -5.98
CA THR A 163 14.99 -1.43 -7.20
C THR A 163 15.59 -2.82 -6.95
N ASP A 164 16.63 -2.91 -6.11
CA ASP A 164 17.25 -4.18 -5.75
C ASP A 164 16.29 -5.04 -4.90
N ASP A 165 15.55 -4.42 -3.96
CA ASP A 165 14.54 -5.10 -3.13
C ASP A 165 13.34 -5.58 -3.96
N PHE A 166 12.91 -4.82 -4.97
CA PHE A 166 11.85 -5.23 -5.89
C PHE A 166 12.22 -6.52 -6.64
N ALA A 167 13.51 -6.73 -6.93
CA ALA A 167 14.02 -7.94 -7.56
C ALA A 167 14.18 -9.11 -6.59
N ASP A 168 14.22 -8.87 -5.27
CA ASP A 168 14.44 -9.90 -4.25
C ASP A 168 13.11 -10.50 -3.77
N PRO A 169 12.78 -11.77 -4.10
CA PRO A 169 11.56 -12.40 -3.61
C PRO A 169 11.47 -12.49 -2.09
N ALA A 170 12.60 -12.49 -1.37
CA ALA A 170 12.61 -12.56 0.09
C ALA A 170 12.05 -11.29 0.71
N TRP A 171 12.34 -10.11 0.15
CA TRP A 171 11.84 -8.83 0.64
C TRP A 171 10.31 -8.80 0.68
N TRP A 172 9.65 -9.29 -0.37
CA TRP A 172 8.19 -9.35 -0.47
C TRP A 172 7.55 -10.39 0.45
N ALA A 173 8.33 -11.33 0.98
CA ALA A 173 7.88 -12.33 1.94
C ALA A 173 8.32 -12.00 3.37
N ASP A 174 8.99 -10.86 3.58
CA ASP A 174 9.55 -10.47 4.87
C ASP A 174 8.46 -9.92 5.78
N GLU A 175 8.42 -10.42 7.01
CA GLU A 175 7.49 -10.04 8.10
C GLU A 175 8.10 -8.94 9.00
N ASP A 176 9.14 -8.25 8.51
CA ASP A 176 10.09 -7.44 9.31
C ASP A 176 9.50 -6.15 9.91
#